data_AF-A0A7W7T4N1-F1
#
_entry.id   AF-A0A7W7T4N1-F1
#
_cell.length_a   1.000
_cell.length_b   1.000
_cell.length_c   1.000
_cell.angle_alpha   90.00
_cell.angle_beta   90.00
_cell.angle_gamma   90.00
#
_symmetry.space_group_name_H-M   'P 1'
#
loop_
_entity.id
_entity.type
_entity.pdbx_description
1 polymer ?
#
loop_
_entity_poly.entity_id
_entity_poly.type
_entity_poly.pdbx_seq_one_letter_code
_entity_poly.pdbx_strand_id
1 'polypeptide(L)'
;MPTAWDGYARVDYLPAPGRLQVTLHTVEPTVHRRLRDGLACAFAVDGRAGPPTYVEIDVGDGLTYDTRVLLAGPLLDIAVDLVGDGPASRETRLPPAQVAALARRWAPYRDFVLAPAPAPVRSGSWADGLWAVFGGLGLVRALRAFVPPPEPAHRGDEVAAEEHWEWLELPADLAAAAGVDRRVGWAPYRDVALDGTAETGFMIMAVPAPVARLLVGLDDGSGRWVAFAPDPETPGQVFADLPCGPDVAEPALRFRTEEEGR
;
A
#
# COMPACT_ATOMS: atom_id res chain seq x y z
N MET A 1 2.49 -5.43 32.08
CA MET A 1 2.44 -3.96 31.94
C MET A 1 1.05 -3.60 31.48
N PRO A 2 0.39 -2.56 32.01
CA PRO A 2 -0.84 -2.05 31.41
C PRO A 2 -0.50 -1.65 29.97
N THR A 3 -1.24 -2.19 29.01
CA THR A 3 -1.11 -1.77 27.61
C THR A 3 -1.49 -0.29 27.54
N ALA A 4 -0.79 0.53 26.74
CA ALA A 4 -1.16 1.93 26.45
C ALA A 4 -2.55 2.10 25.77
N TRP A 5 -3.32 1.02 25.73
CA TRP A 5 -4.53 0.78 24.96
C TRP A 5 -5.52 0.09 25.89
N ASP A 6 -6.66 0.73 26.15
CA ASP A 6 -7.77 0.15 26.92
C ASP A 6 -8.67 -0.76 26.05
N GLY A 7 -8.42 -0.75 24.73
CA GLY A 7 -9.13 -1.53 23.73
C GLY A 7 -10.42 -0.87 23.25
N TYR A 8 -10.74 0.36 23.67
CA TYR A 8 -11.93 1.06 23.20
C TYR A 8 -11.65 1.77 21.87
N ALA A 9 -12.54 1.54 20.92
CA ALA A 9 -12.52 2.19 19.62
C ALA A 9 -13.84 2.91 19.38
N ARG A 10 -13.77 4.14 18.89
CA ARG A 10 -14.91 4.86 18.30
C ARG A 10 -14.73 4.92 16.80
N VAL A 11 -15.79 4.62 16.06
CA VAL A 11 -15.86 4.76 14.61
C VAL A 11 -16.92 5.79 14.29
N ASP A 12 -16.54 6.85 13.60
CA ASP A 12 -17.42 7.93 13.14
C ASP A 12 -17.49 7.92 11.61
N TYR A 13 -18.68 8.15 11.06
CA TYR A 13 -18.90 8.38 9.63
C TYR A 13 -19.44 9.79 9.41
N LEU A 14 -18.73 10.55 8.58
CA LEU A 14 -19.06 11.91 8.18
C LEU A 14 -19.55 11.86 6.72
N PRO A 15 -20.87 11.91 6.47
CA PRO A 15 -21.44 11.65 5.14
C PRO A 15 -21.09 12.72 4.10
N ALA A 16 -20.78 13.94 4.52
CA ALA A 16 -20.19 14.98 3.68
C ALA A 16 -18.88 15.42 4.34
N PRO A 17 -17.69 15.08 3.81
CA PRO A 17 -17.39 14.65 2.43
C PRO A 17 -17.37 13.12 2.16
N GLY A 18 -17.90 12.28 3.04
CA GLY A 18 -17.84 10.82 2.88
C GLY A 18 -16.55 10.27 3.48
N ARG A 19 -16.42 10.37 4.80
CA ARG A 19 -15.19 10.09 5.54
C ARG A 19 -15.46 9.22 6.76
N LEU A 20 -14.60 8.23 6.96
CA LEU A 20 -14.56 7.39 8.14
C LEU A 20 -13.43 7.84 9.07
N GLN A 21 -13.71 7.96 10.36
CA GLN A 21 -12.71 8.22 11.39
C GLN A 21 -12.75 7.10 12.43
N VAL A 22 -11.60 6.49 12.70
CA VAL A 22 -11.45 5.47 13.77
C VAL A 22 -10.53 6.05 14.82
N THR A 23 -11.01 6.15 16.06
CA THR A 23 -10.23 6.63 17.20
C THR A 23 -10.08 5.51 18.21
N LEU A 24 -8.83 5.11 18.48
CA LEU A 24 -8.49 4.21 19.57
C LEU A 24 -8.04 5.04 20.78
N HIS A 25 -8.77 4.92 21.89
CA HIS A 25 -8.50 5.73 23.07
C HIS A 25 -7.11 5.43 23.63
N THR A 26 -6.31 6.48 23.80
CA THR A 26 -5.01 6.43 24.46
C THR A 26 -4.77 7.72 25.23
N VAL A 27 -3.92 7.63 26.25
CA VAL A 27 -3.41 8.78 27.01
C VAL A 27 -2.01 9.21 26.56
N GLU A 28 -1.40 8.42 25.67
CA GLU A 28 -0.05 8.68 25.19
C GLU A 28 -0.03 9.80 24.15
N PRO A 29 1.02 10.64 24.11
CA PRO A 29 1.23 11.59 23.02
C PRO A 29 1.26 10.89 21.67
N THR A 30 0.64 11.48 20.64
CA THR A 30 0.51 10.87 19.32
C THR A 30 1.13 11.72 18.22
N VAL A 31 1.77 11.08 17.24
CA VAL A 31 2.22 11.72 15.99
C VAL A 31 1.19 11.44 14.91
N HIS A 32 0.60 12.49 14.34
CA HIS A 32 -0.33 12.40 13.22
C HIS A 32 0.37 12.76 11.90
N ARG A 33 0.15 11.97 10.85
CA ARG A 33 0.57 12.31 9.49
C ARG A 33 -0.48 11.87 8.47
N ARG A 34 -0.59 12.66 7.40
CA ARG A 34 -1.24 12.23 6.16
C ARG A 34 -0.28 11.31 5.39
N LEU A 35 -0.77 10.14 5.04
CA LEU A 35 0.01 9.11 4.33
C LEU A 35 -0.08 9.33 2.82
N ARG A 36 -1.30 9.62 2.37
CA ARG A 36 -1.66 9.93 0.98
C ARG A 36 -3.00 10.69 0.97
N ASP A 37 -3.44 11.10 -0.20
CA ASP A 37 -4.78 11.66 -0.35
C ASP A 37 -5.85 10.65 0.10
N GLY A 38 -6.78 11.11 0.93
CA GLY A 38 -7.82 10.27 1.51
C GLY A 38 -7.38 9.29 2.60
N LEU A 39 -6.12 9.31 3.06
CA LEU A 39 -5.67 8.46 4.18
C LEU A 39 -4.71 9.19 5.12
N ALA A 40 -5.10 9.34 6.38
CA ALA A 40 -4.23 9.83 7.44
C ALA A 40 -4.33 8.93 8.68
N CYS A 41 -3.28 8.92 9.49
CA CYS A 41 -3.29 8.18 10.75
C CYS A 41 -2.40 8.83 11.79
N ALA A 42 -2.60 8.41 13.04
CA ALA A 42 -1.72 8.76 14.14
C ALA A 42 -1.31 7.54 14.95
N PHE A 43 -0.12 7.60 15.54
CA PHE A 43 0.44 6.57 16.41
C PHE A 43 1.00 7.19 17.69
N ALA A 44 0.92 6.46 18.80
CA ALA A 44 1.56 6.85 20.05
C ALA A 44 3.08 6.91 19.88
N VAL A 45 3.71 8.00 20.36
CA VAL A 45 5.16 8.25 20.21
C VAL A 45 6.00 7.11 20.78
N ASP A 46 5.67 6.66 21.99
CA ASP A 46 6.37 5.56 22.67
C ASP A 46 5.76 4.18 22.36
N GLY A 47 4.66 4.15 21.60
CA GLY A 47 3.93 2.95 21.19
C GLY A 47 4.55 2.23 20.00
N ARG A 48 5.82 1.86 20.07
CA ARG A 48 6.59 1.28 18.93
C ARG A 48 6.03 -0.03 18.36
N ALA A 49 5.12 -0.70 19.06
CA ALA A 49 4.43 -1.90 18.60
C ALA A 49 2.91 -1.78 18.69
N GLY A 50 2.39 -0.56 18.84
CA GLY A 50 0.97 -0.30 19.02
C GLY A 50 0.18 -0.17 17.71
N PRO A 51 -1.16 -0.28 17.78
CA PRO A 51 -2.07 0.10 16.69
C PRO A 51 -2.06 1.61 16.43
N PRO A 52 -2.70 2.07 15.34
CA PRO A 52 -3.02 3.48 15.19
C PRO A 52 -3.94 3.95 16.32
N THR A 53 -3.66 5.13 16.85
CA THR A 53 -4.52 5.86 17.80
C THR A 53 -5.67 6.55 17.07
N TYR A 54 -5.44 6.90 15.81
CA TYR A 54 -6.40 7.57 14.96
C TYR A 54 -6.19 7.14 13.51
N VAL A 55 -7.27 6.96 12.78
CA VAL A 55 -7.27 6.72 11.33
C VAL A 55 -8.37 7.58 10.71
N GLU A 56 -8.04 8.28 9.64
CA GLU A 56 -8.98 9.00 8.79
C GLU A 56 -8.90 8.44 7.38
N ILE A 57 -10.04 8.03 6.83
CA ILE A 57 -10.16 7.44 5.50
C ILE A 57 -11.28 8.15 4.76
N ASP A 58 -10.97 8.75 3.61
CA ASP A 58 -12.00 9.19 2.68
C ASP A 58 -12.55 7.94 1.98
N VAL A 59 -13.85 7.70 2.14
CA VAL A 59 -14.54 6.52 1.61
C VAL A 59 -15.39 6.86 0.39
N GLY A 60 -15.65 8.14 0.11
CA GLY A 60 -16.48 8.55 -1.03
C GLY A 60 -17.80 7.78 -1.07
N ASP A 61 -18.02 7.04 -2.15
CA ASP A 61 -19.22 6.20 -2.36
C ASP A 61 -19.17 4.83 -1.66
N GLY A 62 -18.07 4.44 -1.00
CA GLY A 62 -17.98 3.21 -0.23
C GLY A 62 -16.58 2.70 0.14
N LEU A 63 -16.54 1.63 0.94
CA LEU A 63 -15.28 1.03 1.39
C LEU A 63 -14.57 0.25 0.26
N THR A 64 -13.42 0.76 -0.20
CA THR A 64 -12.52 0.05 -1.11
C THR A 64 -11.97 -1.23 -0.46
N TYR A 65 -11.48 -2.18 -1.27
CA TYR A 65 -10.87 -3.40 -0.75
C TYR A 65 -9.72 -3.10 0.22
N ASP A 66 -8.90 -2.10 -0.11
CA ASP A 66 -7.78 -1.67 0.72
C ASP A 66 -8.23 -1.17 2.10
N THR A 67 -9.26 -0.32 2.13
CA THR A 67 -9.87 0.15 3.38
C THR A 67 -10.40 -1.02 4.21
N ARG A 68 -11.02 -2.01 3.56
CA ARG A 68 -11.53 -3.21 4.25
C ARG A 68 -10.41 -4.02 4.89
N VAL A 69 -9.27 -4.17 4.20
CA VAL A 69 -8.08 -4.82 4.74
C VAL A 69 -7.57 -4.04 5.94
N LEU A 70 -7.34 -2.73 5.81
CA LEU A 70 -6.75 -1.91 6.88
C LEU A 70 -7.56 -1.93 8.19
N LEU A 71 -8.88 -1.89 8.10
CA LEU A 71 -9.77 -1.96 9.25
C LEU A 71 -9.88 -3.40 9.78
N ALA A 72 -10.37 -4.31 8.93
CA ALA A 72 -10.77 -5.70 9.19
C ALA A 72 -11.53 -5.97 10.51
N GLY A 73 -11.98 -7.21 10.67
CA GLY A 73 -12.61 -7.70 11.89
C GLY A 73 -13.71 -6.75 12.41
N PRO A 74 -13.79 -6.51 13.73
CA PRO A 74 -14.87 -5.70 14.31
C PRO A 74 -14.93 -4.26 13.81
N LEU A 75 -13.80 -3.66 13.42
CA LEU A 75 -13.78 -2.29 12.90
C LEU A 75 -14.35 -2.21 11.49
N LEU A 76 -14.10 -3.23 10.67
CA LEU A 76 -14.72 -3.33 9.36
C LEU A 76 -16.23 -3.53 9.47
N ASP A 77 -16.68 -4.44 10.34
CA ASP A 77 -18.12 -4.71 10.51
C ASP A 77 -18.86 -3.43 10.90
N ILE A 78 -18.29 -2.64 11.82
CA ILE A 78 -18.84 -1.34 12.20
C ILE A 78 -18.77 -0.34 11.05
N ALA A 79 -17.66 -0.25 10.33
CA ALA A 79 -17.54 0.67 9.21
C ALA A 79 -18.58 0.38 8.11
N VAL A 80 -18.83 -0.89 7.81
CA VAL A 80 -19.87 -1.33 6.85
C VAL A 80 -21.26 -0.89 7.33
N ASP A 81 -21.55 -1.01 8.63
CA ASP A 81 -22.83 -0.60 9.22
C ASP A 81 -23.04 0.93 9.23
N LEU A 82 -21.96 1.71 9.26
CA LEU A 82 -22.03 3.18 9.35
C LEU A 82 -22.10 3.84 7.96
N VAL A 83 -21.37 3.31 6.98
CA VAL A 83 -21.29 3.91 5.63
C VAL A 83 -22.61 3.71 4.88
N GLY A 84 -23.29 4.82 4.57
CA GLY A 84 -24.62 4.85 3.95
C GLY A 84 -25.65 5.49 4.87
N ASP A 85 -26.80 4.83 5.07
CA ASP A 85 -27.90 5.29 5.93
C ASP A 85 -27.73 4.88 7.42
N GLY A 86 -26.51 4.50 7.81
CA GLY A 86 -26.19 4.08 9.16
C GLY A 86 -26.20 5.23 10.18
N PRO A 87 -26.06 4.93 11.48
CA PRO A 87 -25.84 5.98 12.48
C PRO A 87 -24.51 6.71 12.20
N ALA A 88 -24.37 7.95 12.70
CA ALA A 88 -23.15 8.74 12.47
C ALA A 88 -21.92 8.21 13.24
N SER A 89 -22.12 7.44 14.31
CA SER A 89 -21.01 6.88 15.09
C SER A 89 -21.40 5.64 15.87
N ARG A 90 -20.39 4.81 16.18
CA ARG A 90 -20.49 3.66 17.09
C ARG A 90 -19.21 3.48 17.88
N GLU A 91 -19.37 3.01 19.12
CA GLU A 91 -18.27 2.59 19.98
C GLU A 91 -18.21 1.06 20.05
N THR A 92 -17.01 0.53 20.21
CA THR A 92 -16.77 -0.90 20.39
C THR A 92 -15.56 -1.16 21.28
N ARG A 93 -15.51 -2.36 21.83
CA ARG A 93 -14.36 -2.85 22.58
C ARG A 93 -13.65 -3.94 21.78
N LEU A 94 -12.39 -3.69 21.47
CA LEU A 94 -11.49 -4.63 20.81
C LEU A 94 -10.81 -5.54 21.84
N PRO A 95 -10.91 -6.87 21.69
CA PRO A 95 -10.10 -7.81 22.46
C PRO A 95 -8.59 -7.58 22.22
N PRO A 96 -7.71 -7.92 23.18
CA PRO A 96 -6.26 -7.76 23.01
C PRO A 96 -5.69 -8.39 21.73
N ALA A 97 -6.24 -9.53 21.30
CA ALA A 97 -5.85 -10.18 20.06
C ALA A 97 -6.15 -9.33 18.81
N GLN A 98 -7.28 -8.59 18.81
CA GLN A 98 -7.67 -7.69 17.73
C GLN A 98 -6.81 -6.42 17.73
N VAL A 99 -6.51 -5.86 18.91
CA VAL A 99 -5.56 -4.74 19.06
C VAL A 99 -4.19 -5.13 18.49
N ALA A 100 -3.70 -6.34 18.82
CA ALA A 100 -2.44 -6.85 18.29
C ALA A 100 -2.48 -7.10 16.77
N ALA A 101 -3.60 -7.57 16.23
CA ALA A 101 -3.78 -7.75 14.79
C ALA A 101 -3.75 -6.41 14.05
N LEU A 102 -4.46 -5.41 14.58
CA LEU A 102 -4.47 -4.05 14.03
C LEU A 102 -3.05 -3.44 14.09
N ALA A 103 -2.33 -3.62 15.19
CA ALA A 103 -0.96 -3.15 15.34
C ALA A 103 0.02 -3.77 14.33
N ARG A 104 -0.16 -5.05 14.00
CA ARG A 104 0.64 -5.70 12.95
C ARG A 104 0.31 -5.13 11.58
N ARG A 105 -0.98 -5.06 11.24
CA ARG A 105 -1.43 -4.58 9.92
C ARG A 105 -1.00 -3.14 9.62
N TRP A 106 -1.02 -2.29 10.64
CA TRP A 106 -0.62 -0.88 10.54
C TRP A 106 0.86 -0.63 10.81
N ALA A 107 1.65 -1.67 11.12
CA ALA A 107 3.09 -1.54 11.33
C ALA A 107 3.81 -0.80 10.19
N PRO A 108 3.47 -1.01 8.90
CA PRO A 108 4.16 -0.33 7.81
C PRO A 108 4.03 1.19 7.88
N TYR A 109 2.81 1.67 8.11
CA TYR A 109 2.48 3.07 8.29
C TYR A 109 3.04 3.63 9.60
N ARG A 110 3.02 2.87 10.69
CA ARG A 110 3.60 3.28 11.97
C ARG A 110 5.07 3.64 11.81
N ASP A 111 5.83 2.76 11.18
CA ASP A 111 7.27 2.94 11.02
C ASP A 111 7.56 4.18 10.15
N PHE A 112 6.73 4.45 9.13
CA PHE A 112 6.79 5.67 8.34
C PHE A 112 6.42 6.93 9.15
N VAL A 113 5.34 6.89 9.94
CA VAL A 113 4.85 8.03 10.72
C VAL A 113 5.81 8.41 11.85
N LEU A 114 6.40 7.41 12.51
CA LEU A 114 7.31 7.61 13.62
C LEU A 114 8.77 7.82 13.16
N ALA A 115 9.09 7.64 11.87
CA ALA A 115 10.43 7.89 11.36
C ALA A 115 10.85 9.37 11.52
N PRO A 116 12.04 9.64 12.10
CA PRO A 116 12.52 10.99 12.36
C PRO A 116 12.98 11.77 11.12
N ALA A 117 13.10 11.14 9.94
CA ALA A 117 13.50 11.74 8.66
C ALA A 117 13.07 10.85 7.48
N PRO A 118 13.00 11.35 6.22
CA PRO A 118 12.65 10.54 5.05
C PRO A 118 13.82 9.62 4.65
N ALA A 119 14.08 8.59 5.45
CA ALA A 119 14.81 7.42 5.01
C ALA A 119 13.84 6.49 4.26
N PRO A 120 14.30 5.70 3.27
CA PRO A 120 13.49 4.63 2.71
C PRO A 120 13.09 3.68 3.85
N VAL A 121 11.80 3.64 4.17
CA VAL A 121 11.26 2.78 5.21
C VAL A 121 10.79 1.49 4.53
N ARG A 122 11.56 0.42 4.76
CA ARG A 122 11.23 -0.94 4.35
C ARG A 122 10.42 -1.58 5.48
N SER A 123 9.11 -1.36 5.50
CA SER A 123 8.25 -1.85 6.59
C SER A 123 7.07 -2.63 6.04
N GLY A 124 6.88 -3.83 6.57
CA GLY A 124 5.81 -4.73 6.17
C GLY A 124 5.54 -5.72 7.28
N SER A 125 4.32 -6.26 7.33
CA SER A 125 3.99 -7.30 8.29
C SER A 125 3.38 -8.48 7.54
N TRP A 126 3.80 -9.69 7.88
CA TRP A 126 3.27 -10.92 7.31
C TRP A 126 1.85 -11.28 7.82
N ALA A 127 1.20 -10.42 8.60
CA ALA A 127 -0.19 -10.63 8.96
C ALA A 127 -1.09 -10.06 7.86
N ASP A 128 -1.85 -10.93 7.18
CA ASP A 128 -2.78 -10.62 6.08
C ASP A 128 -2.12 -10.23 4.74
N GLY A 129 -0.87 -10.66 4.53
CA GLY A 129 -0.24 -10.71 3.21
C GLY A 129 0.26 -9.39 2.62
N LEU A 130 0.18 -8.25 3.34
CA LEU A 130 0.58 -6.93 2.82
C LEU A 130 1.99 -6.51 3.25
N TRP A 131 2.86 -6.28 2.27
CA TRP A 131 4.16 -5.64 2.44
C TRP A 131 4.21 -4.32 1.65
N ALA A 132 4.89 -3.30 2.18
CA ALA A 132 4.95 -2.00 1.53
C ALA A 132 6.34 -1.36 1.67
N VAL A 133 6.71 -0.51 0.72
CA VAL A 133 7.95 0.27 0.75
C VAL A 133 7.57 1.74 0.77
N PHE A 134 7.68 2.36 1.93
CA PHE A 134 7.33 3.76 2.13
C PHE A 134 8.52 4.68 2.03
N GLY A 135 8.42 5.67 1.15
CA GLY A 135 9.43 6.71 0.97
C GLY A 135 10.76 6.21 0.39
N GLY A 136 11.57 7.16 -0.07
CA GLY A 136 12.97 6.92 -0.48
C GLY A 136 13.18 6.14 -1.78
N LEU A 137 12.12 5.67 -2.46
CA LEU A 137 12.21 5.17 -3.83
C LEU A 137 12.27 6.32 -4.85
N GLY A 138 11.71 7.49 -4.52
CA GLY A 138 11.73 8.64 -5.43
C GLY A 138 10.99 8.35 -6.73
N LEU A 139 9.89 7.60 -6.67
CA LEU A 139 9.13 7.13 -7.82
C LEU A 139 8.70 8.29 -8.70
N VAL A 140 8.08 9.33 -8.13
CA VAL A 140 7.63 10.50 -8.90
C VAL A 140 8.83 11.31 -9.40
N ARG A 141 9.91 11.38 -8.62
CA ARG A 141 11.15 12.04 -9.09
C ARG A 141 11.74 11.29 -10.28
N ALA A 142 11.79 9.96 -10.24
CA ALA A 142 12.29 9.11 -11.32
C ALA A 142 11.41 9.26 -12.56
N LEU A 143 10.08 9.22 -12.40
CA LEU A 143 9.12 9.41 -13.49
C LEU A 143 9.23 10.79 -14.14
N ARG A 144 9.44 11.86 -13.36
CA ARG A 144 9.62 13.22 -13.87
C ARG A 144 10.97 13.44 -14.55
N ALA A 145 12.01 12.76 -14.08
CA ALA A 145 13.34 12.82 -14.67
C ALA A 145 13.49 11.92 -15.90
N PHE A 146 12.58 10.96 -16.09
CA PHE A 146 12.60 10.05 -17.22
C PHE A 146 12.34 10.80 -18.53
N VAL A 147 13.32 10.75 -19.42
CA VAL A 147 13.23 11.27 -20.79
C VAL A 147 13.20 10.08 -21.73
N PRO A 148 12.08 9.81 -22.42
CA PRO A 148 12.05 8.71 -23.38
C PRO A 148 13.02 9.01 -24.54
N PRO A 149 13.62 7.98 -25.16
CA PRO A 149 14.40 8.14 -26.38
C PRO A 149 13.54 8.73 -27.52
N PRO A 150 14.18 9.31 -28.55
CA PRO A 150 13.50 10.08 -29.60
C PRO A 150 12.66 9.23 -30.57
N GLU A 151 12.73 7.91 -30.52
CA GLU A 151 11.93 7.00 -31.34
C GLU A 151 10.75 6.44 -30.52
N PRO A 152 9.56 6.27 -31.12
CA PRO A 152 8.42 5.65 -30.44
C PRO A 152 8.74 4.18 -30.22
N ALA A 153 9.23 3.84 -29.04
CA ALA A 153 9.44 2.47 -28.65
C ALA A 153 8.13 1.82 -28.22
N HIS A 154 7.91 0.59 -28.68
CA HIS A 154 6.76 -0.18 -28.25
C HIS A 154 7.03 -0.82 -26.88
N ARG A 155 5.93 -1.01 -26.14
CA ARG A 155 5.83 -1.71 -24.84
C ARG A 155 6.44 -3.12 -24.90
N GLY A 156 7.77 -3.21 -24.82
CA GLY A 156 8.55 -4.45 -24.92
C GLY A 156 10.00 -4.21 -25.36
N ASP A 157 10.20 -3.29 -26.32
CA ASP A 157 11.50 -3.09 -26.98
C ASP A 157 12.56 -2.40 -26.08
N GLU A 158 12.15 -1.64 -25.06
CA GLU A 158 13.06 -0.76 -24.30
C GLU A 158 13.19 -1.03 -22.80
N VAL A 159 12.31 -1.83 -22.20
CA VAL A 159 12.49 -2.22 -20.78
C VAL A 159 13.64 -3.24 -20.63
N ALA A 160 14.11 -3.80 -21.75
CA ALA A 160 15.21 -4.75 -21.85
C ALA A 160 16.62 -4.12 -21.89
N ALA A 161 16.76 -2.80 -21.78
CA ALA A 161 18.06 -2.23 -21.44
C ALA A 161 18.34 -2.49 -19.95
N GLU A 162 19.10 -3.55 -19.66
CA GLU A 162 19.50 -4.01 -18.31
C GLU A 162 20.09 -2.91 -17.38
N GLU A 163 20.34 -1.70 -17.89
CA GLU A 163 21.00 -0.58 -17.19
C GLU A 163 20.08 0.36 -16.39
N HIS A 164 18.74 0.24 -16.45
CA HIS A 164 17.81 1.20 -15.79
C HIS A 164 16.90 0.64 -14.70
N TRP A 165 17.14 -0.59 -14.25
CA TRP A 165 16.37 -1.18 -13.14
C TRP A 165 16.89 -0.71 -11.78
N GLU A 166 16.01 -0.09 -10.99
CA GLU A 166 16.22 0.13 -9.58
C GLU A 166 15.75 -1.11 -8.79
N TRP A 167 16.49 -1.49 -7.76
CA TRP A 167 16.28 -2.78 -7.09
C TRP A 167 15.82 -2.63 -5.65
N LEU A 168 14.83 -3.44 -5.27
CA LEU A 168 14.41 -3.62 -3.89
C LEU A 168 14.45 -5.10 -3.50
N GLU A 169 14.55 -5.36 -2.20
CA GLU A 169 14.48 -6.71 -1.65
C GLU A 169 13.16 -6.92 -0.91
N LEU A 170 12.42 -7.92 -1.34
CA LEU A 170 11.28 -8.47 -0.62
C LEU A 170 11.77 -9.23 0.64
N PRO A 171 10.95 -9.29 1.70
CA PRO A 171 11.15 -10.21 2.79
C PRO A 171 11.22 -11.65 2.27
N ALA A 172 12.07 -12.47 2.90
CA ALA A 172 12.26 -13.86 2.49
C ALA A 172 10.93 -14.64 2.49
N ASP A 173 10.10 -14.45 3.51
CA ASP A 173 8.82 -15.14 3.64
C ASP A 173 7.82 -14.74 2.54
N LEU A 174 7.79 -13.46 2.16
CA LEU A 174 6.94 -12.98 1.07
C LEU A 174 7.40 -13.53 -0.28
N ALA A 175 8.70 -13.46 -0.57
CA ALA A 175 9.25 -13.97 -1.82
C ALA A 175 9.02 -15.49 -1.95
N ALA A 176 9.24 -16.25 -0.87
CA ALA A 176 9.00 -17.68 -0.83
C ALA A 176 7.53 -18.03 -1.05
N ALA A 177 6.61 -17.34 -0.39
CA ALA A 177 5.17 -17.58 -0.54
C ALA A 177 4.63 -17.16 -1.91
N ALA A 178 5.18 -16.09 -2.49
CA ALA A 178 4.82 -15.62 -3.81
C ALA A 178 5.49 -16.42 -4.94
N GLY A 179 6.42 -17.32 -4.64
CA GLY A 179 7.15 -18.07 -5.65
C GLY A 179 7.97 -17.15 -6.55
N VAL A 180 8.76 -16.23 -5.98
CA VAL A 180 9.65 -15.32 -6.70
C VAL A 180 11.00 -15.19 -5.98
N ASP A 181 12.03 -14.72 -6.69
CA ASP A 181 13.25 -14.22 -6.06
C ASP A 181 12.92 -13.03 -5.14
N ARG A 182 13.72 -12.86 -4.08
CA ARG A 182 13.64 -11.72 -3.18
C ARG A 182 13.94 -10.41 -3.90
N ARG A 183 14.79 -10.43 -4.93
CA ARG A 183 15.18 -9.21 -5.63
C ARG A 183 14.15 -8.86 -6.71
N VAL A 184 13.52 -7.71 -6.58
CA VAL A 184 12.52 -7.17 -7.51
C VAL A 184 13.03 -5.86 -8.09
N GLY A 185 12.92 -5.71 -9.41
CA GLY A 185 13.28 -4.51 -10.13
C GLY A 185 12.07 -3.60 -10.33
N TRP A 186 12.28 -2.29 -10.35
CA TRP A 186 11.31 -1.32 -10.84
C TRP A 186 11.98 -0.29 -11.76
N ALA A 187 11.23 0.22 -12.74
CA ALA A 187 11.68 1.26 -13.64
C ALA A 187 10.51 2.16 -14.05
N PRO A 188 10.67 3.48 -14.17
CA PRO A 188 9.65 4.34 -14.76
C PRO A 188 9.57 4.10 -16.28
N TYR A 189 8.38 4.29 -16.85
CA TYR A 189 8.19 4.32 -18.30
C TYR A 189 7.33 5.52 -18.71
N ARG A 190 7.49 5.92 -19.97
CA ARG A 190 6.59 6.82 -20.68
C ARG A 190 6.39 6.25 -22.07
N ASP A 191 5.15 5.87 -22.38
CA ASP A 191 4.75 5.29 -23.65
C ASP A 191 3.68 6.19 -24.31
N VAL A 192 3.45 6.00 -25.60
CA VAL A 192 2.33 6.60 -26.32
C VAL A 192 1.43 5.45 -26.75
N ALA A 193 0.25 5.36 -26.15
CA ALA A 193 -0.76 4.40 -26.53
C ALA A 193 -1.17 4.58 -28.01
N LEU A 194 -1.77 3.53 -28.59
CA LEU A 194 -2.16 3.51 -30.00
C LEU A 194 -3.14 4.64 -30.40
N ASP A 195 -3.85 5.20 -29.42
CA ASP A 195 -4.77 6.33 -29.60
C ASP A 195 -4.08 7.70 -29.49
N GLY A 196 -2.75 7.73 -29.34
CA GLY A 196 -1.94 8.93 -29.20
C GLY A 196 -1.91 9.49 -27.77
N THR A 197 -2.50 8.82 -26.79
CA THR A 197 -2.43 9.24 -25.39
C THR A 197 -1.07 8.87 -24.79
N ALA A 198 -0.44 9.81 -24.09
CA ALA A 198 0.78 9.54 -23.35
C ALA A 198 0.44 8.76 -22.08
N GLU A 199 0.94 7.54 -21.97
CA GLU A 199 0.88 6.73 -20.75
C GLU A 199 2.19 6.87 -19.99
N THR A 200 2.10 7.01 -18.68
CA THR A 200 3.26 7.01 -17.79
C THR A 200 3.01 6.04 -16.65
N GLY A 201 4.06 5.45 -16.11
CA GLY A 201 3.90 4.52 -15.01
C GLY A 201 5.19 3.90 -14.56
N PHE A 202 5.07 2.78 -13.85
CA PHE A 202 6.19 1.98 -13.38
C PHE A 202 6.02 0.55 -13.86
N MET A 203 7.07 0.02 -14.45
CA MET A 203 7.20 -1.42 -14.69
C MET A 203 7.87 -2.05 -13.48
N ILE A 204 7.32 -3.16 -13.00
CA ILE A 204 7.88 -3.95 -11.91
C ILE A 204 8.26 -5.32 -12.46
N MET A 205 9.50 -5.76 -12.25
CA MET A 205 10.02 -7.03 -12.71
C MET A 205 10.38 -7.94 -11.52
N ALA A 206 9.99 -9.19 -11.60
CA ALA A 206 10.42 -10.24 -10.68
C ALA A 206 10.89 -11.49 -11.44
N VAL A 207 11.78 -12.25 -10.82
CA VAL A 207 12.18 -13.58 -11.32
C VAL A 207 11.30 -14.63 -10.63
N PRO A 208 10.44 -15.36 -11.35
CA PRO A 208 9.56 -16.36 -10.76
C PRO A 208 10.31 -17.63 -10.35
N ALA A 209 9.78 -18.30 -9.33
CA ALA A 209 10.02 -19.70 -9.01
C ALA A 209 8.69 -20.45 -9.16
N PRO A 210 8.70 -21.56 -9.92
CA PRO A 210 7.73 -22.06 -10.92
C PRO A 210 6.41 -21.30 -11.26
N VAL A 211 5.74 -20.64 -10.31
CA VAL A 211 4.49 -19.89 -10.50
C VAL A 211 4.53 -18.65 -9.62
N ALA A 212 4.65 -17.46 -10.23
CA ALA A 212 4.58 -16.21 -9.49
C ALA A 212 3.13 -15.91 -9.08
N ARG A 213 2.91 -15.80 -7.77
CA ARG A 213 1.64 -15.38 -7.16
C ARG A 213 1.74 -13.98 -6.56
N LEU A 214 2.75 -13.23 -6.98
CA LEU A 214 2.97 -11.87 -6.50
C LEU A 214 1.93 -10.94 -7.13
N LEU A 215 1.38 -10.05 -6.33
CA LEU A 215 0.60 -8.90 -6.76
C LEU A 215 1.34 -7.64 -6.31
N VAL A 216 1.32 -6.60 -7.13
CA VAL A 216 1.88 -5.28 -6.79
C VAL A 216 0.85 -4.19 -7.04
N GLY A 217 0.91 -3.10 -6.28
CA GLY A 217 0.05 -1.94 -6.43
C GLY A 217 0.71 -0.69 -5.89
N LEU A 218 0.18 0.47 -6.28
CA LEU A 218 0.55 1.76 -5.69
C LEU A 218 -0.29 2.02 -4.44
N ASP A 219 0.30 2.65 -3.44
CA ASP A 219 -0.42 3.20 -2.28
C ASP A 219 -0.98 4.59 -2.61
N ASP A 220 -1.86 4.67 -3.60
CA ASP A 220 -2.40 5.92 -4.15
C ASP A 220 -3.92 6.13 -3.90
N GLY A 221 -4.56 5.19 -3.21
CA GLY A 221 -6.00 5.21 -2.92
C GLY A 221 -6.84 4.42 -3.92
N SER A 222 -6.28 4.01 -5.06
CA SER A 222 -7.00 3.25 -6.09
C SER A 222 -7.45 1.87 -5.61
N GLY A 223 -6.73 1.28 -4.65
CA GLY A 223 -6.93 -0.11 -4.23
C GLY A 223 -6.65 -1.14 -5.33
N ARG A 224 -6.01 -0.72 -6.44
CA ARG A 224 -5.70 -1.57 -7.58
C ARG A 224 -4.52 -2.48 -7.25
N TRP A 225 -4.69 -3.76 -7.57
CA TRP A 225 -3.65 -4.78 -7.52
C TRP A 225 -3.44 -5.34 -8.92
N VAL A 226 -2.18 -5.46 -9.32
CA VAL A 226 -1.78 -5.97 -10.62
C VAL A 226 -0.99 -7.26 -10.41
N ALA A 227 -1.42 -8.32 -11.07
CA ALA A 227 -0.71 -9.59 -11.09
C ALA A 227 0.49 -9.53 -12.02
N PHE A 228 1.55 -10.23 -11.65
CA PHE A 228 2.70 -10.39 -12.51
C PHE A 228 2.37 -11.38 -13.63
N ALA A 229 2.65 -11.00 -14.87
CA ALA A 229 2.45 -11.82 -16.05
C ALA A 229 3.78 -12.11 -16.74
N PRO A 230 3.94 -13.30 -17.36
CA PRO A 230 5.10 -13.59 -18.18
C PRO A 230 5.10 -12.72 -19.43
N ASP A 231 6.29 -12.28 -19.83
CA ASP A 231 6.53 -11.62 -21.11
C ASP A 231 7.15 -12.61 -22.11
N PRO A 232 6.55 -12.83 -23.29
CA PRO A 232 7.11 -13.69 -24.34
C PRO A 232 8.54 -13.32 -24.76
N GLU A 233 8.93 -12.05 -24.65
CA GLU A 233 10.22 -11.53 -25.12
C GLU A 233 11.36 -11.76 -24.12
N THR A 234 11.03 -11.94 -22.84
CA THR A 234 12.00 -12.13 -21.76
C THR A 234 11.69 -13.40 -20.94
N PRO A 235 11.97 -14.60 -21.49
CA PRO A 235 11.70 -15.86 -20.81
C PRO A 235 12.38 -15.94 -19.44
N GLY A 236 11.62 -16.35 -18.42
CA GLY A 236 12.12 -16.48 -17.05
C GLY A 236 12.02 -15.20 -16.22
N GLN A 237 11.32 -14.17 -16.71
CA GLN A 237 10.94 -12.99 -15.95
C GLN A 237 9.42 -12.80 -16.01
N VAL A 238 8.88 -12.13 -15.00
CA VAL A 238 7.48 -11.72 -14.96
C VAL A 238 7.38 -10.24 -14.63
N PHE A 239 6.38 -9.58 -15.19
CA PHE A 239 6.24 -8.13 -15.14
C PHE A 239 4.85 -7.73 -14.65
N ALA A 240 4.79 -6.61 -13.95
CA ALA A 240 3.54 -5.95 -13.61
C ALA A 240 3.63 -4.47 -13.98
N ASP A 241 2.60 -4.00 -14.66
CA ASP A 241 2.48 -2.61 -15.08
C ASP A 241 1.62 -1.83 -14.08
N LEU A 242 2.18 -0.74 -13.55
CA LEU A 242 1.52 0.21 -12.68
C LEU A 242 1.40 1.58 -13.38
N PRO A 243 0.32 1.81 -14.16
CA PRO A 243 0.05 3.12 -14.73
C PRO A 243 -0.11 4.16 -13.64
N CYS A 244 0.49 5.33 -13.84
CA CYS A 244 0.50 6.42 -12.88
C CYS A 244 0.24 7.74 -13.61
N GLY A 245 -0.78 8.47 -13.16
CA GLY A 245 -1.09 9.80 -13.70
C GLY A 245 0.01 10.83 -13.38
N PRO A 246 0.09 11.93 -14.15
CA PRO A 246 1.10 12.98 -13.98
C PRO A 246 0.99 13.74 -12.64
N ASP A 247 -0.21 13.75 -12.04
CA ASP A 247 -0.54 14.51 -10.83
C ASP A 247 -0.47 13.67 -9.54
N VAL A 248 -0.02 12.42 -9.62
CA VAL A 248 0.04 11.52 -8.45
C VAL A 248 1.10 12.01 -7.45
N ALA A 249 0.70 12.17 -6.19
CA ALA A 249 1.63 12.37 -5.08
C ALA A 249 2.53 11.14 -4.91
N GLU A 250 3.76 11.30 -4.40
CA GLU A 250 4.76 10.21 -4.25
C GLU A 250 4.13 8.94 -3.63
N PRO A 251 3.79 7.90 -4.42
CA PRO A 251 3.12 6.72 -3.90
C PRO A 251 4.15 5.74 -3.34
N ALA A 252 3.72 4.86 -2.44
CA ALA A 252 4.51 3.71 -2.04
C ALA A 252 4.24 2.51 -2.97
N LEU A 253 5.24 1.65 -3.19
CA LEU A 253 5.01 0.32 -3.77
C LEU A 253 4.50 -0.61 -2.68
N ARG A 254 3.47 -1.39 -3.01
CA ARG A 254 2.89 -2.40 -2.13
C ARG A 254 2.87 -3.73 -2.83
N PHE A 255 3.13 -4.78 -2.08
CA PHE A 255 3.24 -6.15 -2.55
C PHE A 255 2.41 -7.07 -1.68
N ARG A 256 1.80 -8.08 -2.29
CA ARG A 256 1.12 -9.16 -1.57
C ARG A 256 1.11 -10.44 -2.38
N THR A 257 0.75 -11.54 -1.75
CA THR A 257 0.46 -12.81 -2.44
C THR A 257 -1.00 -12.86 -2.86
N GLU A 258 -1.27 -13.40 -4.05
CA GLU A 258 -2.60 -13.85 -4.43
C GLU A 258 -3.07 -14.93 -3.45
N GLU A 259 -4.26 -14.77 -2.88
CA GLU A 259 -4.86 -15.80 -2.04
C GLU A 259 -5.34 -16.96 -2.93
N GLU A 260 -5.01 -18.20 -2.59
CA GLU A 260 -5.57 -19.36 -3.28
C GLU A 260 -7.09 -19.41 -3.09
N GLY A 261 -7.85 -19.03 -4.12
CA GLY A 261 -9.27 -19.31 -4.27
C GLY A 261 -10.20 -18.68 -3.22
N ARG A 262 -10.74 -17.50 -3.55
CA ARG A 262 -12.07 -17.07 -3.11
C ARG A 262 -12.86 -16.48 -4.27
#